data_AF-A0A1I5SMS4-F1
#
_entry.id   AF-A0A1I5SMS4-F1
#
_cell.length_a   1.000
_cell.length_b   1.000
_cell.length_c   1.000
_cell.angle_alpha   90.00
_cell.angle_beta   90.00
_cell.angle_gamma   90.00
#
_symmetry.space_group_name_H-M   'P 1'
#
loop_
_entity.id
_entity.type
_entity.pdbx_description
1 polymer ?
#
loop_
_entity_poly.entity_id
_entity_poly.type
_entity_poly.pdbx_seq_one_letter_code
_entity_poly.pdbx_strand_id
1 'polypeptide(L)'
;MYDIISAYEQHKEKIDSFIIQSFVANSPLSRFEESNYKKLFNVFPSLELIYIVNKDFIQISDNIYQNRSISKSKGRSRAYLMDRMRKLDETIKISSPYISSATGSICITVAKQEGENYIFMDFELGKLMGRLGLLDIHYQFSKITKTVYLISSTALGLFALLLVGYALISFINQIILESNYTLESIFKPIIAITLGLAVFDLAKTVIEQEVVFKSYTSSAKNENRMFKKFLISIIIALSIEAMMSVFKISLQDFTMMIHAFYLIAGIALMIISLAIYDKFSYKLN
;
A
#
# COMPACT_ATOMS: atom_id res chain seq x y z
N MET A 1 -4.25 8.88 3.03
CA MET A 1 -5.12 9.44 4.11
C MET A 1 -6.19 8.43 4.51
N TYR A 2 -6.96 7.90 3.55
CA TYR A 2 -7.89 6.78 3.79
C TYR A 2 -7.20 5.52 4.36
N ASP A 3 -5.93 5.29 3.99
CA ASP A 3 -5.21 4.06 4.37
C ASP A 3 -4.87 4.00 5.87
N ILE A 4 -4.56 5.13 6.51
CA ILE A 4 -4.17 5.14 7.94
C ILE A 4 -5.39 4.97 8.85
N ILE A 5 -6.51 5.63 8.50
CA ILE A 5 -7.75 5.54 9.28
C ILE A 5 -8.38 4.15 9.14
N SER A 6 -8.41 3.58 7.92
CA SER A 6 -8.90 2.21 7.71
C SER A 6 -8.04 1.16 8.42
N ALA A 7 -6.71 1.31 8.38
CA ALA A 7 -5.80 0.43 9.11
C ALA A 7 -5.94 0.58 10.64
N TYR A 8 -6.24 1.78 11.15
CA TYR A 8 -6.59 1.97 12.57
C TYR A 8 -7.85 1.21 12.94
N GLU A 9 -8.94 1.32 12.17
CA GLU A 9 -10.19 0.61 12.47
C GLU A 9 -10.01 -0.91 12.41
N GLN A 10 -9.19 -1.43 11.50
CA GLN A 10 -8.87 -2.86 11.40
C GLN A 10 -8.09 -3.37 12.63
N HIS A 11 -7.24 -2.55 13.23
CA HIS A 11 -6.34 -2.95 14.34
C HIS A 11 -6.68 -2.28 15.68
N LYS A 12 -7.89 -1.77 15.81
CA LYS A 12 -8.36 -0.96 16.94
C LYS A 12 -8.14 -1.62 18.29
N GLU A 13 -8.50 -2.89 18.43
CA GLU A 13 -8.34 -3.63 19.69
C GLU A 13 -6.87 -3.78 20.12
N LYS A 14 -5.97 -3.97 19.16
CA LYS A 14 -4.52 -4.07 19.43
C LYS A 14 -3.96 -2.72 19.87
N ILE A 15 -4.42 -1.64 19.26
CA ILE A 15 -4.02 -0.26 19.62
C ILE A 15 -4.54 0.09 21.02
N ASP A 16 -5.80 -0.21 21.30
CA ASP A 16 -6.41 0.00 22.63
C ASP A 16 -5.63 -0.78 23.71
N SER A 17 -5.37 -2.06 23.46
CA SER A 17 -4.62 -2.92 24.39
C SER A 17 -3.21 -2.38 24.65
N PHE A 18 -2.52 -1.93 23.61
CA PHE A 18 -1.20 -1.31 23.76
C PHE A 18 -1.26 -0.04 24.59
N ILE A 19 -2.24 0.83 24.35
CA ILE A 19 -2.42 2.08 25.10
C ILE A 19 -2.64 1.74 26.57
N ILE A 20 -3.59 0.85 26.89
CA ILE A 20 -3.89 0.45 28.28
C ILE A 20 -2.64 -0.13 28.93
N GLN A 21 -2.00 -1.13 28.34
CA GLN A 21 -0.81 -1.77 28.90
C GLN A 21 0.33 -0.77 29.11
N SER A 22 0.52 0.15 28.16
CA SER A 22 1.57 1.16 28.27
C SER A 22 1.30 2.16 29.37
N PHE A 23 0.05 2.57 29.59
CA PHE A 23 -0.32 3.47 30.69
C PHE A 23 -0.32 2.77 32.05
N VAL A 24 -0.76 1.51 32.13
CA VAL A 24 -0.71 0.69 33.36
C VAL A 24 0.75 0.45 33.76
N ALA A 25 1.61 0.03 32.82
CA ALA A 25 3.03 -0.21 33.08
C ALA A 25 3.78 1.07 33.50
N ASN A 26 3.35 2.24 33.03
CA ASN A 26 3.96 3.53 33.34
C ASN A 26 3.11 4.38 34.32
N SER A 27 2.21 3.75 35.08
CA SER A 27 1.34 4.38 36.08
C SER A 27 2.06 5.40 37.00
N PRO A 28 3.29 5.14 37.53
CA PRO A 28 3.97 6.14 38.35
C PRO A 28 4.46 7.39 37.61
N LEU A 29 4.64 7.34 36.28
CA LEU A 29 5.04 8.50 35.45
C LEU A 29 3.85 9.38 35.03
N SER A 30 2.65 8.95 35.37
CA SER A 30 1.39 9.61 35.01
C SER A 30 0.72 10.28 36.22
N ARG A 31 1.54 10.65 37.22
CA ARG A 31 1.18 11.49 38.37
C ARG A 31 1.83 12.86 38.22
N PHE A 32 1.05 13.90 38.50
CA PHE A 32 1.38 15.34 38.37
C PHE A 32 2.76 15.73 38.91
N GLU A 33 3.77 15.76 38.04
CA GLU A 33 4.96 16.62 38.19
C GLU A 33 5.46 17.03 36.78
N GLU A 34 5.73 18.31 36.55
CA GLU A 34 6.27 18.83 35.27
C GLU A 34 7.56 18.10 34.83
N SER A 35 8.30 17.55 35.79
CA SER A 35 9.51 16.75 35.60
C SER A 35 9.25 15.42 34.87
N ASN A 36 8.03 14.88 34.90
CA ASN A 36 7.67 13.57 34.38
C ASN A 36 7.21 13.58 32.91
N TYR A 37 6.74 14.73 32.39
CA TYR A 37 6.27 14.81 30.99
C TYR A 37 7.39 14.56 29.98
N LYS A 38 8.62 15.05 30.23
CA LYS A 38 9.78 14.77 29.38
C LYS A 38 10.10 13.28 29.31
N LYS A 39 9.96 12.56 30.44
CA LYS A 39 10.13 11.09 30.47
C LYS A 39 9.03 10.41 29.65
N LEU A 40 7.80 10.91 29.72
CA LEU A 40 6.68 10.38 28.95
C LEU A 40 6.91 10.49 27.44
N PHE A 41 7.45 11.61 26.94
CA PHE A 41 7.83 11.73 25.51
C PHE A 41 8.92 10.74 25.10
N ASN A 42 9.84 10.39 25.99
CA ASN A 42 10.87 9.38 25.70
C ASN A 42 10.28 7.95 25.70
N VAL A 43 9.35 7.67 26.61
CA VAL A 43 8.63 6.39 26.66
C VAL A 43 7.69 6.24 25.46
N PHE A 44 7.11 7.35 25.00
CA PHE A 44 6.15 7.42 23.91
C PHE A 44 6.61 8.36 22.79
N PRO A 45 7.46 7.89 21.84
CA PRO A 45 7.87 8.71 20.69
C PRO A 45 6.73 9.11 19.75
N SER A 46 5.60 8.42 19.82
CA SER A 46 4.37 8.78 19.10
C SER A 46 3.57 9.89 19.78
N LEU A 47 3.89 10.25 21.02
CA LEU A 47 3.23 11.33 21.75
C LEU A 47 3.62 12.67 21.13
N GLU A 48 2.62 13.37 20.60
CA GLU A 48 2.77 14.65 19.93
C GLU A 48 2.80 15.79 20.97
N LEU A 49 1.82 15.81 21.87
CA LEU A 49 1.67 16.83 22.89
C LEU A 49 0.79 16.36 24.06
N ILE A 50 0.93 17.07 25.18
CA ILE A 50 0.18 16.85 26.42
C ILE A 50 -0.47 18.18 26.84
N TYR A 51 -1.70 18.13 27.32
CA TYR A 51 -2.36 19.28 27.95
C TYR A 51 -3.40 18.84 28.97
N ILE A 52 -3.74 19.74 29.89
CA ILE A 52 -4.66 19.51 31.00
C ILE A 52 -5.97 20.24 30.71
N VAL A 53 -7.04 19.55 30.99
CA VAL A 53 -8.42 20.00 30.80
C VAL A 53 -9.16 19.81 32.12
N ASN A 54 -9.92 20.82 32.54
CA ASN A 54 -10.70 20.75 33.78
C ASN A 54 -12.00 19.95 33.62
N LYS A 55 -12.77 19.81 34.70
CA LYS A 55 -14.08 19.13 34.69
C LYS A 55 -15.12 19.72 33.72
N ASP A 56 -15.00 21.01 33.42
CA ASP A 56 -15.87 21.73 32.47
C ASP A 56 -15.37 21.58 31.02
N PHE A 57 -14.39 20.70 30.79
CA PHE A 57 -13.75 20.45 29.51
C PHE A 57 -13.05 21.67 28.91
N ILE A 58 -12.59 22.61 29.74
CA ILE A 58 -11.80 23.77 29.33
C ILE A 58 -10.31 23.45 29.55
N GLN A 59 -9.51 23.72 28.53
CA GLN A 59 -8.06 23.55 28.62
C GLN A 59 -7.43 24.60 29.54
N ILE A 60 -6.76 24.16 30.61
CA ILE A 60 -6.16 25.03 31.65
C ILE A 60 -4.63 25.11 31.59
N SER A 61 -3.97 24.21 30.86
CA SER A 61 -2.52 24.25 30.64
C SER A 61 -2.17 24.68 29.22
N ASP A 62 -0.88 24.97 29.03
CA ASP A 62 -0.29 25.06 27.70
C ASP A 62 -0.31 23.70 27.00
N ASN A 63 -0.16 23.71 25.67
CA ASN A 63 0.23 22.53 24.92
C ASN A 63 1.72 22.27 25.16
N ILE A 64 2.02 21.21 25.88
CA ILE A 64 3.38 20.78 26.19
C ILE A 64 3.81 19.82 25.08
N TYR A 65 4.87 20.16 24.36
CA TYR A 65 5.55 19.30 23.39
C TYR A 65 6.87 18.81 24.00
N GLN A 66 7.55 17.88 23.33
CA GLN A 66 8.84 17.35 23.79
C GLN A 66 9.87 18.45 24.14
N ASN A 67 9.97 19.50 23.32
CA ASN A 67 11.00 20.53 23.42
C ASN A 67 10.47 21.97 23.63
N ARG A 68 9.15 22.16 23.71
CA ARG A 68 8.54 23.51 23.81
C ARG A 68 7.18 23.45 24.46
N SER A 69 6.71 24.59 24.97
CA SER A 69 5.35 24.79 25.46
C SER A 69 4.68 25.94 24.70
N ILE A 70 3.39 25.81 24.36
CA ILE A 70 2.63 26.83 23.62
C ILE A 70 1.28 27.09 24.32
N SER A 71 1.06 28.33 24.76
CA SER A 71 -0.14 28.74 25.51
C SER A 71 -1.35 29.13 24.65
N LYS A 72 -1.21 29.19 23.32
CA LYS A 72 -2.24 29.67 22.37
C LYS A 72 -3.61 28.97 22.49
N SER A 73 -3.64 27.74 22.99
CA SER A 73 -4.86 26.93 23.11
C SER A 73 -5.51 26.98 24.50
N LYS A 74 -4.88 27.65 25.47
CA LYS A 74 -5.39 27.78 26.85
C LYS A 74 -6.72 28.55 26.85
N GLY A 75 -7.69 28.05 27.62
CA GLY A 75 -9.06 28.60 27.68
C GLY A 75 -10.00 28.09 26.58
N ARG A 76 -9.54 27.25 25.63
CA ARG A 76 -10.43 26.64 24.63
C ARG A 76 -11.21 25.46 25.21
N SER A 77 -12.47 25.35 24.81
CA SER A 77 -13.30 24.18 25.13
C SER A 77 -12.87 22.95 24.31
N ARG A 78 -12.87 21.80 24.97
CA ARG A 78 -12.58 20.45 24.46
C ARG A 78 -13.76 19.50 24.61
N ALA A 79 -14.95 20.02 24.97
CA ALA A 79 -16.18 19.24 25.11
C ALA A 79 -16.48 18.42 23.83
N TYR A 80 -16.32 19.04 22.65
CA TYR A 80 -16.53 18.38 21.35
C TYR A 80 -15.70 17.11 21.14
N LEU A 81 -14.53 17.02 21.78
CA LEU A 81 -13.65 15.86 21.68
C LEU A 81 -14.09 14.79 22.67
N MET A 82 -14.43 15.20 23.89
CA MET A 82 -14.93 14.32 24.95
C MET A 82 -16.20 13.57 24.57
N ASP A 83 -17.14 14.23 23.89
CA ASP A 83 -18.40 13.63 23.45
C ASP A 83 -18.18 12.46 22.46
N ARG A 84 -17.04 12.44 21.78
CA ARG A 84 -16.67 11.41 20.80
C ARG A 84 -15.69 10.39 21.35
N MET A 85 -15.33 10.48 22.63
CA MET A 85 -14.41 9.54 23.24
C MET A 85 -15.13 8.30 23.73
N ARG A 86 -14.53 7.15 23.47
CA ARG A 86 -14.93 5.85 24.00
C ARG A 86 -14.12 5.54 25.26
N LYS A 87 -14.76 4.92 26.26
CA LYS A 87 -14.06 4.41 27.45
C LYS A 87 -13.21 3.19 27.06
N LEU A 88 -11.93 3.22 27.46
CA LEU A 88 -10.99 2.10 27.36
C LEU A 88 -10.86 1.38 28.71
N ASP A 89 -10.88 2.15 29.79
CA ASP A 89 -10.77 1.69 31.17
C ASP A 89 -11.54 2.65 32.09
N GLU A 90 -11.62 2.39 33.40
CA GLU A 90 -12.32 3.26 34.36
C GLU A 90 -11.82 4.70 34.33
N THR A 91 -10.51 4.89 34.14
CA THR A 91 -9.86 6.21 34.15
C THR A 91 -9.41 6.69 32.77
N ILE A 92 -9.48 5.84 31.74
CA ILE A 92 -8.89 6.12 30.41
C ILE A 92 -9.97 6.11 29.33
N LYS A 93 -9.97 7.16 28.51
CA LYS A 93 -10.82 7.30 27.32
C LYS A 93 -9.96 7.57 26.08
N ILE A 94 -10.44 7.17 24.92
CA ILE A 94 -9.78 7.39 23.63
C ILE A 94 -10.72 8.03 22.62
N SER A 95 -10.21 8.97 21.81
CA SER A 95 -10.95 9.49 20.67
C SER A 95 -10.84 8.58 19.45
N SER A 96 -11.76 8.74 18.50
CA SER A 96 -11.52 8.31 17.11
C SER A 96 -10.42 9.17 16.46
N PRO A 97 -9.78 8.69 15.37
CA PRO A 97 -8.79 9.46 14.63
C PRO A 97 -9.34 10.79 14.11
N TYR A 98 -8.58 11.87 14.28
CA TYR A 98 -8.93 13.20 13.76
C TYR A 98 -7.67 13.98 13.38
N ILE A 99 -7.84 15.13 12.73
CA ILE A 99 -6.72 16.02 12.37
C ILE A 99 -6.44 16.97 13.53
N SER A 100 -5.24 16.89 14.10
CA SER A 100 -4.77 17.80 15.15
C SER A 100 -4.79 19.24 14.67
N SER A 101 -5.51 20.12 15.37
CA SER A 101 -5.48 21.56 15.08
C SER A 101 -4.13 22.21 15.37
N ALA A 102 -3.25 21.51 16.12
CA ALA A 102 -1.98 22.04 16.57
C ALA A 102 -0.83 21.72 15.61
N THR A 103 -0.87 20.57 14.94
CA THR A 103 0.18 20.12 14.01
C THR A 103 -0.30 19.81 12.60
N GLY A 104 -1.61 19.65 12.38
CA GLY A 104 -2.18 19.21 11.11
C GLY A 104 -2.02 17.71 10.84
N SER A 105 -1.43 16.95 11.76
CA SER A 105 -1.25 15.49 11.62
C SER A 105 -2.49 14.73 12.06
N ILE A 106 -2.68 13.51 11.54
CA ILE A 106 -3.74 12.61 12.02
C ILE A 106 -3.31 12.04 13.37
N CYS A 107 -4.11 12.26 14.40
CA CYS A 107 -3.84 11.80 15.75
C CYS A 107 -5.06 11.09 16.37
N ILE A 108 -4.80 10.37 17.45
CA ILE A 108 -5.80 9.93 18.42
C ILE A 108 -5.45 10.53 19.77
N THR A 109 -6.44 10.86 20.57
CA THR A 109 -6.21 11.42 21.89
C THR A 109 -6.63 10.46 22.97
N VAL A 110 -5.73 10.23 23.92
CA VAL A 110 -6.01 9.50 25.14
C VAL A 110 -6.26 10.53 26.25
N ALA A 111 -7.44 10.48 26.84
CA ALA A 111 -7.78 11.26 28.03
C ALA A 111 -7.71 10.36 29.27
N LYS A 112 -6.83 10.70 30.20
CA LYS A 112 -6.72 10.04 31.50
C LYS A 112 -7.30 10.96 32.58
N GLN A 113 -8.24 10.44 33.38
CA GLN A 113 -8.81 11.15 34.51
C GLN A 113 -7.85 11.13 35.71
N GLU A 114 -7.60 12.28 36.31
CA GLU A 114 -6.79 12.45 37.52
C GLU A 114 -7.43 13.50 38.43
N GLY A 115 -8.05 13.03 39.52
CA GLY A 115 -8.88 13.86 40.38
C GLY A 115 -10.09 14.44 39.62
N GLU A 116 -10.27 15.75 39.69
CA GLU A 116 -11.32 16.47 38.94
C GLU A 116 -10.92 16.85 37.51
N ASN A 117 -9.66 16.62 37.13
CA ASN A 117 -9.12 17.05 35.83
C ASN A 117 -8.83 15.86 34.92
N TYR A 118 -8.57 16.16 33.65
CA TYR A 118 -8.21 15.21 32.62
C TYR A 118 -6.87 15.61 31.98
N ILE A 119 -5.99 14.64 31.79
CA ILE A 119 -4.77 14.77 31.00
C ILE A 119 -5.05 14.25 29.61
N PHE A 120 -4.98 15.12 28.62
CA PHE A 120 -5.10 14.79 27.21
C PHE A 120 -3.70 14.58 26.63
N MET A 121 -3.55 13.46 25.93
CA MET A 121 -2.31 13.04 25.28
C MET A 121 -2.62 12.71 23.83
N ASP A 122 -2.16 13.58 22.94
CA ASP A 122 -2.37 13.41 21.50
C ASP A 122 -1.23 12.53 20.96
N PHE A 123 -1.58 11.40 20.36
CA PHE A 123 -0.65 10.49 19.72
C PHE A 123 -0.77 10.61 18.21
N GLU A 124 0.34 10.90 17.53
CA GLU A 124 0.40 10.89 16.08
C GLU A 124 0.20 9.44 15.58
N LEU A 125 -0.87 9.23 14.81
CA LEU A 125 -1.37 7.90 14.50
C LEU A 125 -0.37 7.10 13.65
N GLY A 126 0.30 7.75 12.69
CA GLY A 126 1.31 7.10 11.85
C GLY A 126 2.49 6.56 12.66
N LYS A 127 3.05 7.37 13.57
CA LYS A 127 4.15 6.96 14.46
C LYS A 127 3.72 5.87 15.42
N LEU A 128 2.51 5.97 15.99
CA LEU A 128 1.96 4.97 16.90
C LEU A 128 1.83 3.61 16.21
N MET A 129 1.22 3.59 15.03
CA MET A 129 0.99 2.35 14.29
C MET A 129 2.30 1.71 13.83
N GLY A 130 3.30 2.49 13.41
CA GLY A 130 4.58 1.91 13.05
C GLY A 130 5.36 1.34 14.23
N ARG A 131 5.22 1.90 15.43
CA ARG A 131 5.80 1.29 16.65
C ARG A 131 5.17 -0.07 16.96
N LEU A 132 3.91 -0.27 16.62
CA LEU A 132 3.19 -1.53 16.81
C LEU A 132 3.52 -2.59 15.76
N GLY A 133 4.43 -2.28 14.82
CA GLY A 133 4.69 -3.11 13.64
C GLY A 133 3.46 -3.23 12.74
N LEU A 134 2.52 -2.29 12.84
CA LEU A 134 1.32 -2.23 11.99
C LEU A 134 1.55 -1.36 10.75
N LEU A 135 2.69 -0.67 10.68
CA LEU A 135 3.19 0.05 9.51
C LEU A 135 4.71 -0.16 9.43
N ASP A 136 5.21 -0.65 8.30
CA ASP A 136 6.66 -0.81 8.07
C ASP A 136 7.37 0.53 7.88
N ILE A 137 7.76 1.21 8.97
CA ILE A 137 8.53 2.47 8.93
C ILE A 137 10.02 2.19 8.69
N HIS A 138 10.39 1.42 7.67
CA HIS A 138 11.78 1.39 7.19
C HIS A 138 11.95 2.37 6.03
N TYR A 139 11.97 3.67 6.38
CA TYR A 139 12.04 4.80 5.44
C TYR A 139 13.29 4.76 4.53
N GLN A 140 14.45 4.31 5.04
CA GLN A 140 15.69 4.31 4.26
C GLN A 140 15.81 3.14 3.26
N PHE A 141 15.41 1.93 3.66
CA PHE A 141 15.39 0.77 2.76
C PHE A 141 14.34 0.95 1.64
N SER A 142 13.29 1.73 1.92
CA SER A 142 12.26 2.06 0.95
C SER A 142 12.71 2.99 -0.19
N LYS A 143 13.74 3.81 0.02
CA LYS A 143 14.21 4.75 -1.03
C LYS A 143 15.04 4.05 -2.09
N ILE A 144 15.98 3.20 -1.68
CA ILE A 144 16.86 2.47 -2.61
C ILE A 144 16.04 1.52 -3.47
N THR A 145 15.16 0.73 -2.85
CA THR A 145 14.25 -0.20 -3.55
C THR A 145 13.35 0.54 -4.53
N LYS A 146 12.72 1.64 -4.10
CA LYS A 146 11.91 2.50 -4.98
C LYS A 146 12.68 3.05 -6.18
N THR A 147 13.93 3.48 -5.99
CA THR A 147 14.78 3.95 -7.08
C THR A 147 15.09 2.83 -8.08
N VAL A 148 15.42 1.62 -7.59
CA VAL A 148 15.67 0.46 -8.46
C VAL A 148 14.42 0.10 -9.27
N TYR A 149 13.25 0.04 -8.64
CA TYR A 149 11.99 -0.22 -9.34
C TYR A 149 11.65 0.86 -10.36
N LEU A 150 11.89 2.13 -10.05
CA LEU A 150 11.65 3.23 -10.97
C LEU A 150 12.54 3.14 -12.21
N ILE A 151 13.84 2.91 -12.02
CA ILE A 151 14.81 2.77 -13.14
C ILE A 151 14.44 1.57 -14.00
N SER A 152 14.21 0.41 -13.37
CA SER A 152 13.89 -0.84 -14.07
C SER A 152 12.60 -0.72 -14.88
N SER A 153 11.55 -0.14 -14.30
CA SER A 153 10.27 0.01 -14.98
C SER A 153 10.31 1.05 -16.09
N THR A 154 11.10 2.12 -15.92
CA THR A 154 11.31 3.11 -17.00
C THR A 154 12.02 2.49 -18.19
N ALA A 155 13.07 1.68 -17.93
CA ALA A 155 13.75 0.93 -18.99
C ALA A 155 12.79 -0.05 -19.69
N LEU A 156 11.97 -0.78 -18.92
CA LEU A 156 10.94 -1.68 -19.47
C LEU A 156 9.93 -0.95 -20.36
N GLY A 157 9.44 0.21 -19.93
CA GLY A 157 8.54 1.06 -20.71
C GLY A 157 9.19 1.55 -22.02
N LEU A 158 10.48 1.90 -21.98
CA LEU A 158 11.23 2.25 -23.19
C LEU A 158 11.36 1.06 -24.16
N PHE A 159 11.69 -0.13 -23.64
CA PHE A 159 11.74 -1.36 -24.46
C PHE A 159 10.40 -1.68 -25.10
N ALA A 160 9.29 -1.53 -24.37
CA ALA A 160 7.95 -1.71 -24.92
C ALA A 160 7.67 -0.75 -26.08
N LEU A 161 8.01 0.54 -25.93
CA LEU A 161 7.86 1.52 -27.01
C LEU A 161 8.73 1.18 -28.22
N LEU A 162 9.96 0.73 -28.01
CA LEU A 162 10.86 0.30 -29.08
C LEU A 162 10.30 -0.92 -29.83
N LEU A 163 9.73 -1.91 -29.14
CA LEU A 163 9.09 -3.08 -29.76
C LEU A 163 7.90 -2.69 -30.63
N VAL A 164 7.02 -1.81 -30.12
CA VAL A 164 5.87 -1.30 -30.89
C VAL A 164 6.34 -0.49 -32.10
N GLY A 165 7.33 0.38 -31.91
CA GLY A 165 7.92 1.16 -33.01
C GLY A 165 8.56 0.28 -34.08
N TYR A 166 9.32 -0.73 -33.67
CA TYR A 166 9.91 -1.72 -34.56
C TYR A 166 8.84 -2.44 -35.37
N ALA A 167 7.76 -2.89 -34.72
CA ALA A 167 6.67 -3.59 -35.39
C ALA A 167 6.00 -2.72 -36.47
N LEU A 168 5.70 -1.45 -36.15
CA LEU A 168 5.07 -0.53 -37.09
C LEU A 168 5.99 -0.22 -38.28
N ILE A 169 7.26 0.10 -38.03
CA ILE A 169 8.24 0.38 -39.08
C ILE A 169 8.44 -0.86 -39.97
N SER A 170 8.59 -2.04 -39.36
CA SER A 170 8.75 -3.30 -40.10
C SER A 170 7.55 -3.58 -40.99
N PHE A 171 6.32 -3.37 -40.49
CA PHE A 171 5.10 -3.59 -41.26
C PHE A 171 4.95 -2.61 -42.43
N ILE A 172 5.21 -1.32 -42.20
CA ILE A 172 5.16 -0.28 -43.24
C ILE A 172 6.20 -0.57 -44.33
N ASN A 173 7.44 -0.89 -43.95
CA ASN A 173 8.49 -1.21 -44.91
C ASN A 173 8.11 -2.42 -45.76
N GLN A 174 7.50 -3.45 -45.17
CA GLN A 174 7.11 -4.65 -45.88
C GLN A 174 5.95 -4.43 -46.86
N ILE A 175 5.05 -3.48 -46.57
CA ILE A 175 3.98 -3.08 -47.50
C ILE A 175 4.51 -2.22 -48.66
N ILE A 176 5.44 -1.30 -48.37
CA ILE A 176 5.85 -0.28 -49.34
C ILE A 176 7.01 -0.75 -50.23
N LEU A 177 7.99 -1.45 -49.66
CA LEU A 177 9.28 -1.74 -50.31
C LEU A 177 9.41 -3.18 -50.80
N GLU A 178 8.71 -4.13 -50.19
CA GLU A 178 8.82 -5.55 -50.55
C GLU A 178 7.63 -6.03 -51.39
N SER A 179 7.91 -6.71 -52.50
CA SER A 179 6.89 -7.27 -53.40
C SER A 179 6.44 -8.69 -53.02
N ASN A 180 7.14 -9.34 -52.09
CA ASN A 180 6.87 -10.72 -51.67
C ASN A 180 6.20 -10.74 -50.29
N TYR A 181 4.87 -10.71 -50.29
CA TYR A 181 4.07 -10.83 -49.09
C TYR A 181 3.99 -12.27 -48.61
N THR A 182 4.51 -12.55 -47.43
CA THR A 182 4.33 -13.85 -46.76
C THR A 182 3.45 -13.70 -45.52
N LEU A 183 2.77 -14.77 -45.09
CA LEU A 183 2.03 -14.76 -43.83
C LEU A 183 2.92 -14.38 -42.63
N GLU A 184 4.20 -14.78 -42.64
CA GLU A 184 5.18 -14.46 -41.60
C GLU A 184 5.41 -12.95 -41.46
N SER A 185 5.35 -12.21 -42.57
CA SER A 185 5.46 -10.74 -42.64
C SER A 185 4.33 -10.01 -41.89
N ILE A 186 3.16 -10.64 -41.76
CA ILE A 186 2.02 -10.07 -41.03
C ILE A 186 2.08 -10.45 -39.55
N PHE A 187 2.47 -11.70 -39.24
CA PHE A 187 2.50 -12.17 -37.86
C PHE A 187 3.63 -11.58 -37.02
N LYS A 188 4.83 -11.35 -37.58
CA LYS A 188 5.96 -10.79 -36.83
C LYS A 188 5.65 -9.42 -36.18
N PRO A 189 5.09 -8.43 -36.91
CA PRO A 189 4.63 -7.18 -36.30
C PRO A 189 3.54 -7.37 -35.24
N ILE A 190 2.56 -8.26 -35.46
CA ILE A 190 1.48 -8.53 -34.49
C ILE A 190 2.06 -9.06 -33.17
N ILE A 191 3.03 -9.98 -33.24
CA ILE A 191 3.72 -10.53 -32.06
C ILE A 191 4.51 -9.44 -31.35
N ALA A 192 5.29 -8.64 -32.09
CA ALA A 192 6.09 -7.57 -31.50
C ALA A 192 5.23 -6.51 -30.80
N ILE A 193 4.06 -6.14 -31.36
CA ILE A 193 3.10 -5.24 -30.70
C ILE A 193 2.51 -5.89 -29.45
N THR A 194 2.10 -7.15 -29.53
CA THR A 194 1.51 -7.90 -28.41
C THR A 194 2.50 -7.99 -27.24
N LEU A 195 3.75 -8.37 -27.53
CA LEU A 195 4.83 -8.43 -26.55
C LEU A 195 5.11 -7.04 -25.97
N GLY A 196 5.18 -6.00 -26.81
CA GLY A 196 5.37 -4.63 -26.38
C GLY A 196 4.29 -4.17 -25.40
N LEU A 197 3.01 -4.42 -25.69
CA LEU A 197 1.89 -4.09 -24.80
C LEU A 197 1.97 -4.84 -23.46
N ALA A 198 2.29 -6.14 -23.48
CA ALA A 198 2.45 -6.92 -22.26
C ALA A 198 3.58 -6.38 -21.37
N VAL A 199 4.72 -6.03 -21.99
CA VAL A 199 5.87 -5.43 -21.28
C VAL A 199 5.53 -4.04 -20.74
N PHE A 200 4.76 -3.24 -21.49
CA PHE A 200 4.29 -1.93 -21.03
C PHE A 200 3.35 -2.04 -19.82
N ASP A 201 2.40 -2.97 -19.85
CA ASP A 201 1.48 -3.19 -18.72
C ASP A 201 2.22 -3.64 -17.45
N LEU A 202 3.26 -4.47 -17.60
CA LEU A 202 4.14 -4.83 -16.51
C LEU A 202 4.90 -3.61 -15.97
N ALA A 203 5.51 -2.81 -16.85
CA ALA A 203 6.23 -1.59 -16.49
C ALA A 203 5.34 -0.62 -15.69
N LYS A 204 4.13 -0.37 -16.21
CA LYS A 204 3.11 0.46 -15.56
C LYS A 204 2.74 -0.08 -14.19
N THR A 205 2.51 -1.39 -14.08
CA THR A 205 2.11 -2.04 -12.82
C THR A 205 3.20 -1.88 -11.75
N VAL A 206 4.47 -2.09 -12.10
CA VAL A 206 5.59 -1.95 -11.15
C VAL A 206 5.72 -0.48 -10.69
N ILE A 207 5.55 0.50 -11.59
CA ILE A 207 5.54 1.92 -11.19
C ILE A 207 4.38 2.22 -10.25
N GLU A 208 3.17 1.78 -10.59
CA GLU A 208 1.98 2.05 -9.78
C GLU A 208 2.11 1.47 -8.37
N GLN A 209 2.64 0.25 -8.23
CA GLN A 209 2.64 -0.47 -6.94
C GLN A 209 3.92 -0.26 -6.12
N GLU A 210 5.10 -0.17 -6.73
CA GLU A 210 6.34 -0.05 -5.96
C GLU A 210 6.80 1.41 -5.81
N VAL A 211 6.43 2.28 -6.76
CA VAL A 211 6.88 3.68 -6.79
C VAL A 211 5.79 4.65 -6.33
N VAL A 212 4.56 4.55 -6.88
CA VAL A 212 3.50 5.53 -6.60
C VAL A 212 2.73 5.17 -5.33
N PHE A 213 2.22 3.95 -5.23
CA PHE A 213 1.40 3.47 -4.11
C PHE A 213 2.15 2.42 -3.30
N LYS A 214 3.01 2.84 -2.37
CA LYS A 214 3.47 1.93 -1.32
C LYS A 214 2.30 1.69 -0.36
N SER A 215 1.40 0.76 -0.69
CA SER A 215 0.32 0.36 0.19
C SER A 215 0.92 -0.35 1.39
N TYR A 216 1.14 0.38 2.49
CA TYR A 216 1.48 -0.22 3.79
C TYR A 216 0.38 -1.17 4.30
N THR A 217 -0.79 -1.15 3.65
CA THR A 217 -1.83 -2.17 3.73
C THR A 217 -1.67 -3.15 2.57
N SER A 218 -0.64 -3.99 2.61
CA SER A 218 -0.60 -5.25 1.85
C SER A 218 -1.74 -6.14 2.34
N SER A 219 -2.97 -5.88 1.90
CA SER A 219 -3.96 -6.94 1.93
C SER A 219 -3.48 -7.99 0.94
N ALA A 220 -3.32 -9.24 1.39
CA ALA A 220 -2.94 -10.37 0.52
C ALA A 220 -3.80 -10.45 -0.77
N LYS A 221 -5.01 -9.87 -0.71
CA LYS A 221 -5.93 -9.67 -1.83
C LYS A 221 -5.33 -8.84 -2.98
N ASN A 222 -4.57 -7.79 -2.69
CA ASN A 222 -4.02 -6.89 -3.70
C ASN A 222 -2.79 -7.50 -4.40
N GLU A 223 -1.94 -8.20 -3.64
CA GLU A 223 -0.80 -8.97 -4.18
C GLU A 223 -1.29 -10.10 -5.08
N ASN A 224 -2.30 -10.86 -4.66
CA ASN A 224 -2.90 -11.90 -5.49
C ASN A 224 -3.51 -11.36 -6.79
N ARG A 225 -4.12 -10.16 -6.75
CA ARG A 225 -4.70 -9.54 -7.95
C ARG A 225 -3.62 -9.13 -8.96
N MET A 226 -2.48 -8.61 -8.50
CA MET A 226 -1.35 -8.27 -9.37
C MET A 226 -0.81 -9.53 -10.04
N PHE A 227 -0.49 -10.56 -9.24
CA PHE A 227 0.07 -11.81 -9.74
C PHE A 227 -0.83 -12.46 -10.80
N LYS A 228 -2.16 -12.45 -10.59
CA LYS A 228 -3.13 -12.92 -11.59
C LYS A 228 -3.09 -12.13 -12.89
N LYS A 229 -3.09 -10.79 -12.83
CA LYS A 229 -3.02 -9.94 -14.03
C LYS A 229 -1.75 -10.22 -14.84
N PHE A 230 -0.63 -10.41 -14.15
CA PHE A 230 0.65 -10.78 -14.77
C PHE A 230 0.56 -12.14 -15.48
N LEU A 231 0.05 -13.18 -14.82
CA LEU A 231 -0.14 -14.50 -15.43
C LEU A 231 -1.09 -14.48 -16.63
N ILE A 232 -2.19 -13.72 -16.55
CA ILE A 232 -3.12 -13.56 -17.68
C ILE A 232 -2.42 -12.95 -18.89
N SER A 233 -1.58 -11.93 -18.70
CA SER A 233 -0.80 -11.31 -19.77
C SER A 233 0.15 -12.32 -20.44
N ILE A 234 0.86 -13.14 -19.66
CA ILE A 234 1.73 -14.22 -20.18
C ILE A 234 0.92 -15.24 -20.98
N ILE A 235 -0.22 -15.70 -20.46
CA ILE A 235 -1.08 -16.68 -21.13
C ILE A 235 -1.56 -16.13 -22.48
N ILE A 236 -1.95 -14.85 -22.56
CA ILE A 236 -2.37 -14.21 -23.81
C ILE A 236 -1.21 -14.18 -24.82
N ALA A 237 0.00 -13.78 -24.38
CA ALA A 237 1.17 -13.75 -25.24
C ALA A 237 1.53 -15.13 -25.80
N LEU A 238 1.58 -16.16 -24.93
CA LEU A 238 1.83 -17.55 -25.34
C LEU A 238 0.73 -18.09 -26.27
N SER A 239 -0.52 -17.69 -26.06
CA SER A 239 -1.64 -18.10 -26.92
C SER A 239 -1.51 -17.57 -28.33
N ILE A 240 -1.10 -16.31 -28.50
CA ILE A 240 -0.88 -15.70 -29.81
C ILE A 240 0.31 -16.37 -30.52
N GLU A 241 1.41 -16.63 -29.79
CA GLU A 241 2.58 -17.33 -30.33
C GLU A 241 2.25 -18.77 -30.76
N ALA A 242 1.48 -19.48 -29.93
CA ALA A 242 1.03 -20.82 -30.22
C ALA A 242 0.13 -20.88 -31.45
N MET A 243 -0.78 -19.91 -31.60
CA MET A 243 -1.63 -19.80 -32.78
C MET A 243 -0.79 -19.63 -34.05
N MET A 244 0.20 -18.74 -34.05
CA MET A 244 1.12 -18.60 -35.19
C MET A 244 1.87 -19.91 -35.48
N SER A 245 2.39 -20.56 -34.45
CA SER A 245 3.13 -21.83 -34.58
C SER A 245 2.26 -22.91 -35.22
N VAL A 246 1.00 -23.02 -34.83
CA VAL A 246 0.01 -23.94 -35.42
C VAL A 246 -0.21 -23.62 -36.89
N PHE A 247 -0.44 -22.35 -37.23
CA PHE A 247 -0.62 -21.92 -38.62
C PHE A 247 0.60 -22.24 -39.48
N LYS A 248 1.81 -21.96 -38.99
CA LYS A 248 3.06 -22.24 -39.71
C LYS A 248 3.24 -23.74 -39.98
N ILE A 249 3.03 -24.57 -38.96
CA ILE A 249 3.14 -26.03 -39.06
C ILE A 249 2.09 -26.58 -40.02
N SER A 250 0.85 -26.09 -39.95
CA SER A 250 -0.24 -26.53 -40.82
C SER A 250 0.00 -26.23 -42.31
N LEU A 251 0.84 -25.25 -42.64
CA LEU A 251 1.15 -24.88 -44.03
C LEU A 251 2.43 -25.55 -44.56
N GLN A 252 3.32 -26.02 -43.69
CA GLN A 252 4.64 -26.55 -44.09
C GLN A 252 4.74 -28.07 -43.95
N ASP A 253 4.35 -28.64 -42.80
CA ASP A 253 4.53 -30.06 -42.51
C ASP A 253 3.56 -30.56 -41.44
N PHE A 254 2.55 -31.33 -41.87
CA PHE A 254 1.55 -31.92 -40.98
C PHE A 254 2.15 -32.91 -39.96
N THR A 255 3.33 -33.48 -40.21
CA THR A 255 3.95 -34.43 -39.25
C THR A 255 4.37 -33.74 -37.94
N MET A 256 4.66 -32.43 -38.00
CA MET A 256 5.05 -31.62 -36.84
C MET A 256 3.84 -31.10 -36.03
N MET A 257 2.61 -31.40 -36.45
CA MET A 257 1.37 -30.93 -35.80
C MET A 257 1.24 -31.37 -34.34
N ILE A 258 1.90 -32.47 -33.97
CA ILE A 258 1.94 -32.96 -32.58
C ILE A 258 2.63 -31.97 -31.63
N HIS A 259 3.64 -31.22 -32.08
CA HIS A 259 4.29 -30.20 -31.26
C HIS A 259 3.38 -29.00 -30.99
N ALA A 260 2.60 -28.60 -32.00
CA ALA A 260 1.58 -27.57 -31.87
C ALA A 260 0.49 -27.98 -30.86
N PHE A 261 0.10 -29.26 -30.88
CA PHE A 261 -0.84 -29.82 -29.90
C PHE A 261 -0.31 -29.72 -28.46
N TYR A 262 0.94 -30.11 -28.21
CA TYR A 262 1.54 -30.01 -26.87
C TYR A 262 1.62 -28.57 -26.36
N LEU A 263 1.90 -27.61 -27.25
CA LEU A 263 1.93 -26.21 -26.90
C LEU A 263 0.55 -25.69 -26.48
N ILE A 264 -0.51 -26.00 -27.26
CA ILE A 264 -1.90 -25.64 -26.92
C ILE A 264 -2.33 -26.33 -25.62
N ALA A 265 -2.00 -27.61 -25.45
CA ALA A 265 -2.31 -28.36 -24.24
C ALA A 265 -1.64 -27.74 -23.00
N GLY A 266 -0.39 -27.29 -23.12
CA GLY A 266 0.31 -26.57 -22.05
C GLY A 266 -0.39 -25.27 -21.65
N ILE A 267 -0.83 -24.48 -22.64
CA ILE A 267 -1.56 -23.22 -22.39
C ILE A 267 -2.92 -23.51 -21.73
N ALA A 268 -3.64 -24.53 -22.18
CA ALA A 268 -4.89 -24.97 -21.55
C ALA A 268 -4.67 -25.37 -20.08
N LEU A 269 -3.58 -26.08 -19.78
CA LEU A 269 -3.21 -26.46 -18.41
C LEU A 269 -2.88 -25.24 -17.55
N MET A 270 -2.20 -24.22 -18.10
CA MET A 270 -1.96 -22.94 -17.41
C MET A 270 -3.27 -22.22 -17.07
N ILE A 271 -4.23 -22.18 -18.01
CA ILE A 271 -5.55 -21.58 -17.79
C ILE A 271 -6.32 -22.32 -16.68
N ILE A 272 -6.32 -23.65 -16.72
CA ILE A 272 -6.95 -24.48 -15.69
C ILE A 272 -6.29 -24.25 -14.32
N SER A 273 -4.95 -24.22 -14.28
CA SER A 273 -4.20 -23.96 -13.04
C SER A 273 -4.55 -22.61 -12.44
N LEU A 274 -4.66 -21.57 -13.27
CA LEU A 274 -5.08 -20.23 -12.84
C LEU A 274 -6.53 -20.22 -12.33
N ALA A 275 -7.45 -20.92 -13.01
CA ALA A 275 -8.85 -21.03 -12.58
C ALA A 275 -8.99 -21.76 -11.22
N ILE A 276 -8.18 -22.81 -11.01
CA ILE A 276 -8.12 -23.53 -9.73
C ILE A 276 -7.57 -22.62 -8.64
N TYR A 277 -6.46 -21.92 -8.90
CA TYR A 277 -5.88 -20.95 -7.97
C TYR A 277 -6.90 -19.89 -7.55
N ASP A 278 -7.67 -19.36 -8.51
CA ASP A 278 -8.71 -18.37 -8.26
C ASP A 278 -9.82 -18.90 -7.35
N LYS A 279 -10.28 -20.13 -7.58
CA LYS A 279 -11.30 -20.78 -6.77
C LYS A 279 -10.84 -20.99 -5.32
N PHE A 280 -9.60 -21.42 -5.11
CA PHE A 280 -9.06 -21.58 -3.75
C PHE A 280 -8.82 -20.24 -3.05
N SER A 281 -8.32 -19.24 -3.78
CA SER A 281 -8.10 -17.90 -3.23
C SER A 281 -9.40 -17.18 -2.85
N TYR A 282 -10.54 -17.53 -3.46
CA TYR A 282 -11.86 -17.00 -3.08
C TYR A 282 -12.43 -17.69 -1.84
N LYS A 283 -12.15 -18.99 -1.63
CA LYS A 283 -12.70 -19.79 -0.53
C LYS A 283 -12.00 -19.54 0.83
N LEU A 284 -10.82 -18.93 0.83
CA LEU A 284 -10.07 -18.58 2.05
C LEU A 284 -10.42 -17.20 2.64
N ASN A 285 -11.27 -16.41 1.98
CA ASN A 285 -11.79 -15.12 2.45
C ASN A 285 -13.29 -15.23 2.78
#